data_AF-A0A087HAS7-F1
#
_entry.id   AF-A0A087HAS7-F1
#
_cell.length_a   1.000
_cell.length_b   1.000
_cell.length_c   1.000
_cell.angle_alpha   90.00
_cell.angle_beta   90.00
_cell.angle_gamma   90.00
#
_symmetry.space_group_name_H-M   'P 1'
#
loop_
_entity.id
_entity.type
_entity.pdbx_description
1 polymer ?
#
loop_
_entity_poly.entity_id
_entity_poly.type
_entity_poly.pdbx_seq_one_letter_code
_entity_poly.pdbx_strand_id
1 'polypeptide(L)'
;MVLPTSIDPEDEGVVVVYNKWPQVPSDFRKAYEEYGKHAEKLGFKLLELVSLSLGLPRERFRDNFNEQMSLVRINRYPPCPRPDLALGVGHHSDANVLTILTVDEVEGLQVSRRSDGVWFPVKTVPNAIVINIGNCMEVWTNRKYWSAEHRVAVNTTKVF
;
A
#
# COMPACT_ATOMS: atom_id res chain seq x y z
N MET A 1 -13.15 6.23 10.47
CA MET A 1 -12.87 4.83 10.84
C MET A 1 -13.62 4.53 12.12
N VAL A 2 -14.33 3.42 12.19
CA VAL A 2 -14.98 2.94 13.42
C VAL A 2 -14.08 1.88 14.01
N LEU A 3 -13.68 2.05 15.27
CA LEU A 3 -12.84 1.11 16.01
C LEU A 3 -13.59 0.62 17.24
N PRO A 4 -13.40 -0.64 17.67
CA PRO A 4 -13.89 -1.07 18.97
C PRO A 4 -13.17 -0.30 20.09
N THR A 5 -13.87 -0.04 21.20
CA THR A 5 -13.32 0.64 22.39
C THR A 5 -12.29 -0.20 23.12
N SER A 6 -12.40 -1.52 23.04
CA SER A 6 -11.45 -2.46 23.61
C SER A 6 -11.31 -3.74 22.77
N ILE A 7 -10.44 -4.64 23.21
CA ILE A 7 -10.25 -5.97 22.62
C ILE A 7 -11.17 -7.02 23.25
N ASP A 8 -11.98 -6.62 24.24
CA ASP A 8 -12.95 -7.51 24.88
C ASP A 8 -14.10 -7.77 23.90
N PRO A 9 -14.34 -9.04 23.50
CA PRO A 9 -15.44 -9.36 22.59
C PRO A 9 -16.83 -9.07 23.17
N GLU A 10 -16.95 -8.89 24.49
CA GLU A 10 -18.21 -8.49 25.15
C GLU A 10 -18.41 -6.97 25.18
N ASP A 11 -17.37 -6.19 24.86
CA ASP A 11 -17.45 -4.73 24.79
C ASP A 11 -17.95 -4.28 23.41
N GLU A 12 -19.22 -3.91 23.34
CA GLU A 12 -19.86 -3.38 22.11
C GLU A 12 -19.53 -1.89 21.85
N GLY A 13 -18.72 -1.26 22.69
CA GLY A 13 -18.37 0.14 22.54
C GLY A 13 -17.60 0.41 21.23
N VAL A 14 -17.91 1.53 20.60
CA VAL A 14 -17.23 1.98 19.37
C VAL A 14 -16.74 3.42 19.48
N VAL A 15 -15.56 3.67 18.93
CA VAL A 15 -15.00 5.01 18.76
C VAL A 15 -14.95 5.34 17.28
N VAL A 16 -15.51 6.50 16.93
CA VAL A 16 -15.38 7.07 15.59
C VAL A 16 -14.15 7.95 15.53
N VAL A 17 -13.16 7.53 14.73
CA VAL A 17 -11.94 8.29 14.47
C VAL A 17 -12.06 9.03 13.14
N TYR A 18 -11.76 10.32 13.17
CA TYR A 18 -11.76 11.21 12.02
C TYR A 18 -10.34 11.52 11.56
N ASN A 19 -10.15 11.72 10.25
CA ASN A 19 -8.87 12.15 9.69
C ASN A 19 -8.43 13.49 10.31
N LYS A 20 -7.16 13.56 10.70
CA LYS A 20 -6.49 14.80 11.12
C LYS A 20 -5.72 15.35 9.94
N TRP A 21 -5.78 16.67 9.73
CA TRP A 21 -5.19 17.32 8.57
C TRP A 21 -4.17 18.38 8.99
N PRO A 22 -2.98 18.42 8.38
CA PRO A 22 -2.05 19.52 8.59
C PRO A 22 -2.66 20.81 8.05
N GLN A 23 -2.36 21.93 8.73
CA GLN A 23 -2.79 23.26 8.28
C GLN A 23 -1.86 23.85 7.22
N VAL A 24 -0.64 23.30 7.10
CA VAL A 24 0.38 23.75 6.16
C VAL A 24 0.95 22.53 5.42
N PRO A 25 1.01 22.56 4.07
CA PRO A 25 0.43 23.61 3.22
C PRO A 25 -1.12 23.55 3.23
N SER A 26 -1.78 24.69 2.99
CA SER A 26 -3.23 24.84 3.16
C SER A 26 -4.06 24.01 2.18
N ASP A 27 -3.47 23.62 1.06
CA ASP A 27 -4.05 22.78 0.02
C ASP A 27 -3.81 21.28 0.22
N PHE A 28 -3.03 20.88 1.25
CA PHE A 28 -2.66 19.49 1.50
C PHE A 28 -3.88 18.56 1.53
N ARG A 29 -4.90 18.93 2.32
CA ARG A 29 -6.11 18.10 2.45
C ARG A 29 -6.79 17.89 1.10
N LYS A 30 -6.94 18.95 0.31
CA LYS A 30 -7.61 18.90 -1.00
C LYS A 30 -6.83 17.97 -1.94
N ALA A 31 -5.52 18.17 -2.05
CA ALA A 31 -4.66 17.34 -2.90
C ALA A 31 -4.67 15.86 -2.47
N TYR A 32 -4.65 15.60 -1.16
CA TYR A 32 -4.68 14.25 -0.61
C TYR A 32 -6.00 13.52 -0.87
N GLU A 33 -7.13 14.20 -0.65
CA GLU A 33 -8.46 13.65 -0.93
C GLU A 33 -8.67 13.43 -2.44
N GLU A 34 -8.15 14.32 -3.29
CA GLU A 34 -8.19 14.18 -4.75
C GLU A 34 -7.35 12.97 -5.21
N TYR A 35 -6.12 12.83 -4.71
CA TYR A 35 -5.29 11.65 -4.96
C TYR A 35 -6.01 10.36 -4.53
N GLY A 36 -6.61 10.35 -3.33
CA GLY A 36 -7.36 9.20 -2.83
C GLY A 36 -8.49 8.77 -3.77
N LYS A 37 -9.29 9.72 -4.28
CA LYS A 37 -10.37 9.44 -5.25
C LYS A 37 -9.84 8.84 -6.55
N HIS A 38 -8.74 9.38 -7.07
CA HIS A 38 -8.13 8.86 -8.30
C HIS A 38 -7.48 7.48 -8.11
N ALA A 39 -6.80 7.27 -6.99
CA ALA A 39 -6.23 5.99 -6.61
C ALA A 39 -7.31 4.92 -6.43
N GLU A 40 -8.42 5.24 -5.75
CA GLU A 40 -9.55 4.33 -5.58
C GLU A 40 -10.15 3.92 -6.93
N LYS A 41 -10.40 4.89 -7.82
CA LYS A 41 -10.90 4.64 -9.18
C LYS A 41 -9.96 3.72 -9.97
N LEU A 42 -8.65 3.91 -9.84
CA LEU A 42 -7.67 3.04 -10.45
C LEU A 42 -7.67 1.64 -9.82
N GLY A 43 -7.75 1.56 -8.48
CA GLY A 43 -7.83 0.32 -7.73
C GLY A 43 -8.97 -0.57 -8.21
N PHE A 44 -10.18 -0.02 -8.35
CA PHE A 44 -11.32 -0.77 -8.89
C PHE A 44 -11.08 -1.28 -10.31
N LYS A 45 -10.50 -0.47 -11.20
CA LYS A 45 -10.15 -0.93 -12.55
C LYS A 45 -9.13 -2.07 -12.52
N LEU A 46 -8.14 -2.00 -11.63
CA LEU A 46 -7.14 -3.07 -11.49
C LEU A 46 -7.78 -4.35 -10.94
N LEU A 47 -8.73 -4.24 -9.99
CA LEU A 47 -9.50 -5.38 -9.49
C LEU A 47 -10.36 -6.03 -10.60
N GLU A 48 -10.98 -5.23 -11.47
CA GLU A 48 -11.69 -5.73 -12.64
C GLU A 48 -10.76 -6.53 -13.57
N LEU A 49 -9.55 -6.01 -13.83
CA LEU A 49 -8.56 -6.69 -14.67
C LEU A 49 -8.03 -7.98 -14.03
N VAL A 50 -7.79 -7.98 -12.73
CA VAL A 50 -7.41 -9.18 -11.95
C VAL A 50 -8.54 -10.22 -11.99
N SER A 51 -9.79 -9.79 -11.93
CA SER A 51 -10.92 -10.69 -12.06
C SER A 51 -10.98 -11.36 -13.44
N LEU A 52 -10.88 -10.56 -14.50
CA LEU A 52 -10.92 -11.04 -15.87
C LEU A 52 -9.74 -11.97 -16.20
N SER A 53 -8.53 -11.69 -15.69
CA SER A 53 -7.36 -12.55 -15.90
C SER A 53 -7.52 -13.95 -15.28
N LEU A 54 -8.37 -14.07 -14.26
CA LEU A 54 -8.71 -15.32 -13.58
C LEU A 54 -9.88 -16.06 -14.24
N GLY A 55 -10.47 -15.52 -15.32
CA GLY A 55 -11.65 -16.06 -15.98
C GLY A 55 -12.95 -15.84 -15.19
N LEU A 56 -12.97 -14.85 -14.30
CA LEU A 56 -14.12 -14.53 -13.45
C LEU A 56 -14.93 -13.36 -14.03
N PRO A 57 -16.20 -13.18 -13.62
CA PRO A 57 -16.99 -12.01 -14.02
C PRO A 57 -16.30 -10.72 -13.58
N ARG A 58 -16.23 -9.72 -14.47
CA ARG A 58 -15.51 -8.44 -14.26
C ARG A 58 -15.59 -7.88 -12.84
N GLU A 59 -16.79 -7.82 -12.26
CA GLU A 59 -17.04 -7.19 -10.97
C GLU A 59 -16.88 -8.14 -9.76
N ARG A 60 -16.29 -9.34 -9.94
CA ARG A 60 -16.26 -10.41 -8.92
C ARG A 60 -15.76 -9.96 -7.55
N PHE A 61 -14.82 -9.03 -7.52
CA PHE A 61 -14.22 -8.52 -6.27
C PHE A 61 -14.87 -7.23 -5.77
N ARG A 62 -15.72 -6.57 -6.56
CA ARG A 62 -16.24 -5.23 -6.25
C ARG A 62 -17.08 -5.22 -4.98
N ASP A 63 -17.95 -6.21 -4.81
CA ASP A 63 -18.88 -6.27 -3.68
C ASP A 63 -18.18 -6.48 -2.33
N ASN A 64 -16.90 -6.86 -2.32
CA ASN A 64 -16.10 -6.97 -1.09
C ASN A 64 -15.69 -5.60 -0.52
N PHE A 65 -16.04 -4.49 -1.19
CA PHE A 65 -15.59 -3.14 -0.86
C PHE A 65 -16.72 -2.16 -0.50
N ASN A 66 -17.94 -2.66 -0.24
CA ASN A 66 -19.10 -1.84 0.10
C ASN A 66 -18.88 -0.96 1.35
N GLU A 67 -18.03 -1.38 2.28
CA GLU A 67 -17.59 -0.61 3.45
C GLU A 67 -16.05 -0.57 3.54
N GLN A 68 -15.40 -0.26 2.42
CA GLN A 68 -13.94 -0.32 2.34
C GLN A 68 -13.23 0.74 3.18
N MET A 69 -12.13 0.35 3.81
CA MET A 69 -11.19 1.24 4.47
C MET A 69 -9.89 1.33 3.67
N SER A 70 -9.94 2.09 2.57
CA SER A 70 -8.71 2.48 1.86
C SER A 70 -7.91 3.46 2.72
N LEU A 71 -6.63 3.18 2.89
CA LEU A 71 -5.69 4.06 3.60
C LEU A 71 -4.66 4.59 2.60
N VAL A 72 -4.44 5.90 2.63
CA VAL A 72 -3.26 6.51 2.01
C VAL A 72 -2.21 6.71 3.10
N ARG A 73 -0.95 6.41 2.79
CA ARG A 73 0.19 6.55 3.70
C ARG A 73 1.30 7.31 2.98
N ILE A 74 1.79 8.37 3.61
CA ILE A 74 2.99 9.09 3.16
C ILE A 74 4.15 8.63 4.02
N ASN A 75 5.22 8.16 3.38
CA ASN A 75 6.47 7.84 4.05
C ASN A 75 7.50 8.90 3.71
N ARG A 76 8.37 9.22 4.67
CA ARG A 76 9.51 10.11 4.48
C ARG A 76 10.71 9.52 5.21
N TYR A 77 11.75 9.20 4.45
CA TYR A 77 12.99 8.58 4.89
C TYR A 77 14.11 9.62 4.87
N PRO A 78 14.60 10.07 6.04
CA PRO A 78 15.75 10.97 6.09
C PRO A 78 17.06 10.22 5.75
N PRO A 79 18.14 10.96 5.42
CA PRO A 79 19.46 10.38 5.28
C PRO A 79 19.87 9.61 6.53
N CYS A 80 20.36 8.40 6.35
CA CYS A 80 20.80 7.52 7.41
C CYS A 80 22.33 7.40 7.39
N PRO A 81 23.05 7.68 8.50
CA PRO A 81 24.51 7.60 8.54
C PRO A 81 25.03 6.16 8.46
N ARG A 82 24.19 5.16 8.76
CA ARG A 82 24.51 3.73 8.77
C ARG A 82 23.44 2.94 8.02
N PRO A 83 23.29 3.14 6.69
CA PRO A 83 22.27 2.46 5.90
C PRO A 83 22.53 0.95 5.78
N ASP A 84 23.74 0.50 6.09
CA ASP A 84 24.12 -0.91 6.20
C ASP A 84 23.47 -1.61 7.41
N LEU A 85 23.06 -0.84 8.43
CA LEU A 85 22.46 -1.35 9.67
C LEU A 85 20.97 -1.00 9.82
N ALA A 86 20.39 -0.24 8.88
CA ALA A 86 19.03 0.29 9.00
C ALA A 86 18.21 0.07 7.73
N LEU A 87 16.90 -0.10 7.93
CA LEU A 87 15.90 -0.06 6.86
C LEU A 87 14.92 1.07 7.15
N GLY A 88 14.42 1.71 6.10
CA GLY A 88 13.34 2.69 6.21
C GLY A 88 12.04 2.00 6.60
N VAL A 89 11.76 0.86 5.98
CA VAL A 89 10.73 -0.09 6.39
C VAL A 89 11.31 -1.50 6.30
N GLY A 90 11.06 -2.29 7.34
CA GLY A 90 11.49 -3.69 7.44
C GLY A 90 10.86 -4.59 6.38
N HIS A 91 11.28 -5.86 6.38
CA HIS A 91 10.73 -6.88 5.49
C HIS A 91 9.26 -7.14 5.84
N HIS A 92 8.38 -7.03 4.86
CA HIS A 92 6.95 -7.31 5.04
C HIS A 92 6.26 -7.57 3.70
N SER A 93 5.05 -8.14 3.78
CA SER A 93 4.06 -8.14 2.71
C SER A 93 2.82 -7.37 3.17
N ASP A 94 2.12 -6.73 2.24
CA ASP A 94 0.97 -5.90 2.58
C ASP A 94 -0.23 -6.76 2.99
N ALA A 95 -0.89 -6.41 4.10
CA ALA A 95 -2.06 -7.14 4.58
C ALA A 95 -3.34 -6.88 3.75
N ASN A 96 -3.32 -5.89 2.85
CA ASN A 96 -4.47 -5.45 2.09
C ASN A 96 -4.73 -6.33 0.84
N VAL A 97 -5.59 -5.85 -0.07
CA VAL A 97 -5.87 -6.52 -1.36
C VAL A 97 -4.90 -6.04 -2.44
N LEU A 98 -4.65 -4.74 -2.51
CA LEU A 98 -3.88 -4.08 -3.55
C LEU A 98 -3.28 -2.79 -2.98
N THR A 99 -2.02 -2.52 -3.32
CA THR A 99 -1.36 -1.25 -3.01
C THR A 99 -1.01 -0.52 -4.31
N ILE A 100 -1.26 0.79 -4.32
CA ILE A 100 -0.89 1.72 -5.39
C ILE A 100 0.12 2.69 -4.81
N LEU A 101 1.37 2.54 -5.23
CA LEU A 101 2.50 3.28 -4.71
C LEU A 101 3.04 4.25 -5.75
N THR A 102 3.06 5.54 -5.39
CA THR A 102 3.86 6.54 -6.10
C THR A 102 5.20 6.63 -5.38
N VAL A 103 6.29 6.52 -6.14
CA VAL A 103 7.67 6.67 -5.64
C VAL A 103 8.27 7.95 -6.20
N ASP A 104 9.21 8.53 -5.47
CA ASP A 104 10.00 9.65 -5.96
C ASP A 104 11.15 9.15 -6.86
N GLU A 105 12.08 10.03 -7.20
CA GLU A 105 13.22 9.68 -8.07
C GLU A 105 14.34 8.94 -7.33
N VAL A 106 14.26 8.80 -6.01
CA VAL A 106 15.28 8.15 -5.19
C VAL A 106 14.95 6.67 -5.03
N GLU A 107 15.89 5.82 -5.45
CA GLU A 107 15.74 4.38 -5.27
C GLU A 107 15.85 4.00 -3.78
N GLY A 108 14.98 3.09 -3.36
CA GLY A 108 14.98 2.54 -2.00
C GLY A 108 14.11 1.31 -1.85
N LEU A 109 13.00 1.23 -2.60
CA LEU A 109 12.14 0.05 -2.62
C LEU A 109 12.87 -1.16 -3.18
N GLN A 110 12.81 -2.27 -2.46
CA GLN A 110 13.32 -3.57 -2.88
C GLN A 110 12.26 -4.64 -2.71
N VAL A 111 12.20 -5.59 -3.63
CA VAL A 111 11.28 -6.72 -3.62
C VAL A 111 12.07 -8.04 -3.58
N SER A 112 11.62 -8.97 -2.76
CA SER A 112 12.18 -10.32 -2.67
C SER A 112 11.59 -11.22 -3.75
N ARG A 113 12.45 -11.89 -4.52
CA ARG A 113 12.02 -12.82 -5.55
C ARG A 113 11.58 -14.14 -4.92
N ARG A 114 10.37 -14.59 -5.25
CA ARG A 114 9.76 -15.81 -4.69
C ARG A 114 10.61 -17.08 -4.85
N SER A 115 11.36 -17.22 -5.94
CA SER A 115 12.07 -18.46 -6.25
C SER A 115 13.27 -18.74 -5.35
N ASP A 116 13.96 -17.70 -4.87
CA ASP A 116 15.25 -17.83 -4.19
C ASP A 116 15.47 -16.81 -3.06
N GLY A 117 14.50 -15.93 -2.79
CA GLY A 117 14.58 -14.92 -1.73
C GLY A 117 15.57 -13.79 -2.02
N VAL A 118 16.08 -13.70 -3.25
CA VAL A 118 17.02 -12.63 -3.63
C VAL A 118 16.27 -11.30 -3.73
N TRP A 119 16.85 -10.26 -3.14
CA TRP A 119 16.31 -8.90 -3.14
C TRP A 119 16.71 -8.13 -4.40
N PHE A 120 15.72 -7.56 -5.08
CA PHE A 120 15.92 -6.74 -6.28
C PHE A 120 15.47 -5.30 -6.04
N PRO A 121 16.24 -4.30 -6.49
CA PRO A 121 15.77 -2.92 -6.49
C PRO A 121 14.62 -2.76 -7.48
N VAL A 122 13.57 -2.04 -7.05
CA VAL A 122 12.52 -1.59 -7.96
C VAL A 122 12.99 -0.28 -8.58
N LYS A 123 13.31 -0.30 -9.87
CA LYS A 123 13.77 0.87 -10.60
C LYS A 123 12.67 1.92 -10.69
N THR A 124 13.03 3.17 -10.47
CA THR A 124 12.13 4.30 -10.70
C THR A 124 11.96 4.48 -12.22
N VAL A 125 10.70 4.57 -12.65
CA VAL A 125 10.35 4.86 -14.05
C VAL A 125 9.57 6.17 -14.04
N PRO A 126 10.01 7.22 -14.76
CA PRO A 126 9.31 8.50 -14.79
C PRO A 126 7.83 8.34 -15.15
N ASN A 127 6.95 8.99 -14.38
CA ASN A 127 5.50 8.94 -14.53
C ASN A 127 4.86 7.54 -14.36
N ALA A 128 5.59 6.58 -13.79
CA ALA A 128 5.03 5.28 -13.43
C ALA A 128 4.60 5.24 -11.96
N ILE A 129 3.69 4.32 -11.68
CA ILE A 129 3.28 3.92 -10.34
C ILE A 129 3.57 2.44 -10.16
N VAL A 130 3.94 2.05 -8.95
CA VAL A 130 4.17 0.66 -8.60
C VAL A 130 2.88 0.09 -8.06
N ILE A 131 2.48 -1.08 -8.57
CA ILE A 131 1.32 -1.82 -8.11
C ILE A 131 1.82 -3.12 -7.48
N ASN A 132 1.42 -3.40 -6.24
CA ASN A 132 1.67 -4.69 -5.62
C ASN A 132 0.39 -5.32 -5.06
N ILE A 133 0.39 -6.64 -5.06
CA ILE A 133 -0.69 -7.47 -4.53
C ILE A 133 -0.45 -7.66 -3.03
N GLY A 134 -1.52 -7.59 -2.25
CA GLY A 134 -1.48 -7.88 -0.82
C GLY A 134 -2.01 -9.28 -0.47
N ASN A 135 -1.85 -9.65 0.79
CA ASN A 135 -2.13 -10.97 1.33
C ASN A 135 -3.60 -11.38 1.14
N CYS A 136 -4.56 -10.45 1.26
CA CYS A 136 -5.96 -10.78 1.05
C CYS A 136 -6.23 -11.27 -0.37
N MET A 137 -5.62 -10.63 -1.39
CA MET A 137 -5.78 -11.04 -2.78
C MET A 137 -5.06 -12.37 -3.08
N GLU A 138 -3.89 -12.61 -2.49
CA GLU A 138 -3.25 -13.92 -2.58
C GLU A 138 -4.17 -15.03 -2.04
N VAL A 139 -4.80 -14.81 -0.88
CA VAL A 139 -5.75 -15.76 -0.29
C VAL A 139 -6.99 -15.93 -1.18
N TRP A 140 -7.62 -14.84 -1.61
CA TRP A 140 -8.85 -14.87 -2.42
C TRP A 140 -8.65 -15.59 -3.76
N THR A 141 -7.44 -15.51 -4.32
CA THR A 141 -7.11 -16.13 -5.60
C THR A 141 -6.51 -17.53 -5.44
N ASN A 142 -6.48 -18.08 -4.22
CA ASN A 142 -5.85 -19.35 -3.90
C ASN A 142 -4.41 -19.42 -4.42
N ARG A 143 -3.61 -18.39 -4.11
CA ARG A 143 -2.19 -18.23 -4.47
C ARG A 143 -1.87 -18.14 -5.97
N LYS A 144 -2.87 -17.87 -6.81
CA LYS A 144 -2.64 -17.55 -8.23
C LYS A 144 -1.94 -16.19 -8.39
N TYR A 145 -2.31 -15.22 -7.58
CA TYR A 145 -1.54 -14.01 -7.38
C TYR A 145 -0.66 -14.14 -6.14
N TRP A 146 0.50 -13.49 -6.15
CA TRP A 146 1.51 -13.58 -5.09
C TRP A 146 1.71 -12.22 -4.41
N SER A 147 1.64 -12.22 -3.08
CA SER A 147 1.93 -11.08 -2.22
C SER A 147 3.42 -11.04 -1.91
N ALA A 148 4.17 -10.27 -2.69
CA ALA A 148 5.62 -10.23 -2.61
C ALA A 148 6.11 -9.51 -1.35
N GLU A 149 7.06 -10.14 -0.66
CA GLU A 149 7.80 -9.50 0.42
C GLU A 149 8.65 -8.36 -0.14
N HIS A 150 8.61 -7.21 0.50
CA HIS A 150 9.30 -6.01 0.10
C HIS A 150 9.83 -5.22 1.31
N ARG A 151 10.76 -4.30 1.06
CA ARG A 151 11.40 -3.45 2.08
C ARG A 151 11.84 -2.12 1.48
N VAL A 152 12.23 -1.18 2.33
CA VAL A 152 12.85 0.07 1.89
C VAL A 152 14.26 0.19 2.47
N ALA A 153 15.28 0.17 1.62
CA ALA A 153 16.65 0.51 1.98
C ALA A 153 16.81 2.03 2.06
N VAL A 154 17.55 2.52 3.05
CA VAL A 154 17.87 3.95 3.19
C VAL A 154 19.25 4.26 2.65
N ASN A 155 19.57 5.55 2.50
CA ASN A 155 20.86 6.01 1.97
C ASN A 155 21.41 7.17 2.83
N THR A 156 22.67 7.52 2.64
CA THR A 156 23.39 8.52 3.47
C THR A 156 23.16 9.98 3.05
N THR A 157 22.50 10.26 1.92
CA THR A 157 22.59 11.58 1.26
C THR A 157 21.25 12.23 0.92
N LYS A 158 20.25 11.45 0.52
CA LYS A 158 18.97 11.94 0.00
C LYS A 158 17.82 11.61 0.94
N VAL A 159 16.93 12.60 1.11
CA VAL A 159 15.59 12.39 1.66
C VAL A 159 14.70 11.89 0.52
N PHE A 160 13.80 10.96 0.83
CA PHE A 160 12.79 10.46 -0.11
C PHE A 160 11.54 9.97 0.61
#